data_AF-U5WUN5-F1
#
_entry.id   AF-U5WUN5-F1
#
_cell.length_a   1.000
_cell.length_b   1.000
_cell.length_c   1.000
_cell.angle_alpha   90.00
_cell.angle_beta   90.00
_cell.angle_gamma   90.00
#
_symmetry.space_group_name_H-M   'P 1'
#
loop_
_entity.id
_entity.type
_entity.pdbx_description
1 polymer ?
#
loop_
_entity_poly.entity_id
_entity_poly.type
_entity_poly.pdbx_seq_one_letter_code
_entity_poly.pdbx_strand_id
1 'polypeptide(L)'
;MTFPALDGDPASGPAQPTAGAWFAERFGADVPRGLREQAAVMSWQRFVATYGHTAGPVRLGHWECTDPDRPAGRLGPQARNFRAMIAVAGRISTSTAAAGGPIAALTAMLHDRGITVETLKFHQMHSDGGTATFVCGSDGIASEWAMGWSRDPTQSALRALITCANRLLTP
;
A
#
# COMPACT_ATOMS: atom_id res chain seq x y z
N MET A 1 42.36 -18.75 42.78
CA MET A 1 42.20 -19.47 41.51
C MET A 1 41.29 -18.63 40.63
N THR A 2 41.76 -18.27 39.44
CA THR A 2 41.06 -17.46 38.44
C THR A 2 40.92 -18.31 37.18
N PHE A 3 39.70 -18.44 36.66
CA PHE A 3 39.34 -18.98 35.33
C PHE A 3 37.89 -18.53 35.00
N PRO A 4 37.53 -18.33 33.73
CA PRO A 4 37.46 -16.98 33.15
C PRO A 4 36.06 -16.52 32.74
N ALA A 5 36.00 -15.25 32.33
CA ALA A 5 34.85 -14.60 31.73
C ALA A 5 34.31 -15.37 30.52
N LEU A 6 33.00 -15.60 30.50
CA LEU A 6 32.27 -15.77 29.26
C LEU A 6 32.02 -14.36 28.73
N ASP A 7 32.89 -13.92 27.82
CA ASP A 7 32.60 -12.85 26.88
C ASP A 7 31.44 -13.32 25.99
N GLY A 8 30.22 -13.17 26.50
CA GLY A 8 29.01 -13.20 25.70
C GLY A 8 28.92 -11.87 24.97
N ASP A 9 29.29 -11.88 23.69
CA ASP A 9 29.06 -10.77 22.77
C ASP A 9 27.60 -10.26 22.89
N PRO A 10 27.35 -8.99 23.27
CA PRO A 10 26.01 -8.46 23.39
C PRO A 10 25.34 -8.22 22.02
N ALA A 11 25.99 -8.55 20.90
CA ALA A 11 25.51 -8.28 19.55
C ALA A 11 24.97 -9.55 18.84
N SER A 12 23.98 -10.23 19.42
CA SER A 12 23.20 -11.24 18.68
C SER A 12 21.80 -11.37 19.24
N GLY A 13 21.00 -10.32 19.10
CA GLY A 13 19.54 -10.49 19.08
C GLY A 13 19.15 -11.47 17.96
N PRO A 14 18.01 -12.17 18.05
CA PRO A 14 17.60 -13.12 17.02
C PRO A 14 17.59 -12.44 15.65
N ALA A 15 18.23 -13.06 14.66
CA ALA A 15 18.25 -12.56 13.29
C ALA A 15 16.80 -12.31 12.85
N GLN A 16 16.47 -11.05 12.53
CA GLN A 16 15.12 -10.71 12.13
C GLN A 16 14.77 -11.45 10.83
N PRO A 17 13.55 -12.02 10.71
CA PRO A 17 13.14 -12.63 9.47
C PRO A 17 13.18 -11.60 8.34
N THR A 18 13.60 -12.07 7.16
CA THR A 18 13.50 -11.26 5.95
C THR A 18 12.03 -10.95 5.67
N ALA A 19 11.76 -9.89 4.93
CA ALA A 19 10.38 -9.53 4.59
C ALA A 19 9.70 -10.68 3.83
N GLY A 20 10.41 -11.35 2.91
CA GLY A 20 9.89 -12.52 2.19
C GLY A 20 9.48 -13.66 3.14
N ALA A 21 10.35 -14.02 4.08
CA ALA A 21 10.04 -15.06 5.07
C ALA A 21 8.84 -14.66 5.97
N TRP A 22 8.79 -13.38 6.37
CA TRP A 22 7.69 -12.86 7.17
C TRP A 22 6.33 -12.94 6.43
N PHE A 23 6.29 -12.60 5.14
CA PHE A 23 5.07 -12.72 4.34
C PHE A 23 4.65 -14.17 4.15
N ALA A 24 5.59 -15.07 3.85
CA ALA A 24 5.30 -16.49 3.71
C ALA A 24 4.71 -17.08 5.01
N GLU A 25 5.27 -16.74 6.16
CA GLU A 25 4.76 -17.18 7.47
C GLU A 25 3.38 -16.59 7.77
N ARG A 26 3.17 -15.28 7.50
CA ARG A 26 1.96 -14.59 7.92
C ARG A 26 0.77 -14.80 6.98
N PHE A 27 1.03 -14.91 5.69
CA PHE A 27 0.00 -14.98 4.63
C PHE A 27 -0.05 -16.34 3.93
N GLY A 28 0.91 -17.24 4.18
CA GLY A 28 1.03 -18.49 3.43
C GLY A 28 1.35 -18.26 1.94
N ALA A 29 1.86 -17.08 1.58
CA ALA A 29 2.10 -16.69 0.19
C ALA A 29 3.36 -15.82 0.06
N ASP A 30 4.06 -15.99 -1.06
CA ASP A 30 5.19 -15.14 -1.42
C ASP A 30 4.74 -13.73 -1.82
N VAL A 31 5.61 -12.74 -1.57
CA VAL A 31 5.46 -11.40 -2.14
C VAL A 31 5.35 -11.44 -3.67
N PRO A 32 4.73 -10.41 -4.31
CA PRO A 32 4.65 -10.34 -5.76
C PRO A 32 6.04 -10.44 -6.40
N ARG A 33 6.13 -11.10 -7.57
CA ARG A 33 7.41 -11.43 -8.22
C ARG A 33 8.37 -10.23 -8.34
N GLY A 34 7.84 -9.04 -8.65
CA GLY A 34 8.65 -7.81 -8.79
C GLY A 34 9.28 -7.31 -7.49
N LEU A 35 8.90 -7.86 -6.33
CA LEU A 35 9.41 -7.49 -5.02
C LEU A 35 10.23 -8.60 -4.34
N ARG A 36 10.30 -9.80 -4.93
CA ARG A 36 10.90 -10.98 -4.28
C ARG A 36 12.38 -10.79 -3.96
N GLU A 37 13.16 -10.27 -4.91
CA GLU A 37 14.60 -10.04 -4.71
C GLU A 37 14.87 -9.07 -3.56
N GLN A 38 14.14 -7.94 -3.52
CA GLN A 38 14.29 -6.94 -2.46
C GLN A 38 13.77 -7.49 -1.11
N ALA A 39 12.65 -8.20 -1.11
CA ALA A 39 12.10 -8.79 0.11
C ALA A 39 12.97 -9.92 0.69
N ALA A 40 13.79 -10.58 -0.13
CA ALA A 40 14.70 -11.64 0.32
C ALA A 40 15.91 -11.09 1.10
N VAL A 41 16.29 -9.82 0.88
CA VAL A 41 17.47 -9.20 1.50
C VAL A 41 17.13 -8.13 2.55
N MET A 42 15.89 -7.62 2.56
CA MET A 42 15.44 -6.64 3.55
C MET A 42 14.81 -7.30 4.77
N SER A 43 15.04 -6.74 5.96
CA SER A 43 14.18 -7.03 7.12
C SER A 43 12.76 -6.53 6.86
N TRP A 44 11.78 -7.12 7.54
CA TRP A 44 10.38 -6.66 7.49
C TRP A 44 10.24 -5.14 7.74
N GLN A 45 10.92 -4.62 8.77
CA GLN A 45 10.86 -3.21 9.15
C GLN A 45 11.36 -2.30 8.02
N ARG A 46 12.49 -2.67 7.38
CA ARG A 46 13.05 -1.92 6.26
C ARG A 46 12.15 -1.99 5.03
N PHE A 47 11.55 -3.14 4.76
CA PHE A 47 10.61 -3.31 3.66
C PHE A 47 9.39 -2.41 3.83
N VAL A 48 8.77 -2.38 5.02
CA VAL A 48 7.63 -1.49 5.31
C VAL A 48 8.04 -0.02 5.24
N ALA A 49 9.22 0.34 5.76
CA ALA A 49 9.73 1.71 5.65
C ALA A 49 10.00 2.13 4.20
N THR A 50 10.28 1.18 3.30
CA THR A 50 10.54 1.47 1.88
C THR A 50 9.24 1.52 1.08
N TYR A 51 8.42 0.47 1.17
CA TYR A 51 7.26 0.26 0.31
C TYR A 51 5.94 0.66 0.95
N GLY A 52 5.86 0.68 2.28
CA GLY A 52 4.64 1.01 3.04
C GLY A 52 4.58 2.45 3.54
N HIS A 53 5.60 3.26 3.26
CA HIS A 53 5.72 4.60 3.82
C HIS A 53 4.82 5.60 3.07
N THR A 54 3.71 5.97 3.71
CA THR A 54 2.74 6.93 3.16
C THR A 54 3.19 8.40 3.24
N ALA A 55 4.38 8.71 3.77
CA ALA A 55 4.83 10.10 3.81
C ALA A 55 5.08 10.62 2.39
N GLY A 56 4.63 11.84 2.16
CA GLY A 56 4.74 12.50 0.87
C GLY A 56 3.71 13.62 0.73
N PRO A 57 3.70 14.31 -0.42
CA PRO A 57 2.84 15.46 -0.65
C PRO A 57 1.35 15.10 -0.69
N VAL A 58 1.00 13.85 -1.01
CA VAL A 58 -0.38 13.37 -1.09
C VAL A 58 -0.77 12.66 0.20
N ARG A 59 -1.88 13.08 0.81
CA ARG A 59 -2.47 12.41 1.97
C ARG A 59 -3.96 12.18 1.74
N LEU A 60 -4.41 10.97 2.07
CA LEU A 60 -5.82 10.61 2.07
C LEU A 60 -6.38 10.76 3.50
N GLY A 61 -7.42 11.58 3.64
CA GLY A 61 -8.22 11.74 4.84
C GLY A 61 -9.42 10.81 4.83
N HIS A 62 -10.59 11.37 5.18
CA HIS A 62 -11.85 10.62 5.16
C HIS A 62 -12.13 10.02 3.77
N TRP A 63 -12.63 8.79 3.74
CA TRP A 63 -13.01 8.06 2.54
C TRP A 63 -14.35 7.38 2.77
N GLU A 64 -15.28 7.51 1.83
CA GLU A 64 -16.57 6.86 1.88
C GLU A 64 -17.09 6.49 0.47
N CYS A 65 -17.86 5.41 0.40
CA CYS A 65 -18.82 5.17 -0.67
C CYS A 65 -20.12 5.85 -0.27
N THR A 66 -20.60 6.81 -1.06
CA THR A 66 -21.77 7.64 -0.75
C THR A 66 -23.11 7.02 -1.15
N ASP A 67 -23.10 5.94 -1.92
CA ASP A 67 -24.29 5.18 -2.31
C ASP A 67 -24.14 3.66 -2.05
N PRO A 68 -23.82 3.25 -0.80
CA PRO A 68 -23.53 1.85 -0.47
C PRO A 68 -24.72 0.92 -0.69
N ASP A 69 -25.94 1.41 -0.40
CA ASP A 69 -27.18 0.63 -0.42
C ASP A 69 -27.86 0.58 -1.79
N ARG A 70 -27.29 1.24 -2.81
CA ARG A 70 -27.93 1.31 -4.12
C ARG A 70 -27.99 -0.10 -4.71
N PRO A 71 -29.18 -0.65 -5.01
CA PRO A 71 -29.31 -2.01 -5.50
C PRO A 71 -28.57 -2.18 -6.84
N ALA A 72 -28.01 -3.37 -7.07
CA ALA A 72 -27.39 -3.71 -8.35
C ALA A 72 -28.45 -3.69 -9.46
N GLY A 73 -28.58 -2.55 -10.15
CA GLY A 73 -29.59 -2.34 -11.18
C GLY A 73 -29.13 -2.85 -12.55
N ARG A 74 -29.75 -3.90 -13.08
CA ARG A 74 -29.36 -4.57 -14.34
C ARG A 74 -27.97 -5.23 -14.31
N LEU A 75 -27.81 -6.27 -15.11
CA LEU A 75 -26.58 -7.04 -15.26
C LEU A 75 -25.45 -6.15 -15.80
N GLY A 76 -24.41 -5.92 -14.98
CA GLY A 76 -23.17 -5.24 -15.37
C GLY A 76 -22.48 -4.50 -14.22
N PRO A 77 -21.17 -4.18 -14.32
CA PRO A 77 -20.49 -3.33 -13.35
C PRO A 77 -21.17 -1.96 -13.26
N GLN A 78 -21.67 -1.62 -12.07
CA GLN A 78 -22.28 -0.31 -11.84
C GLN A 78 -21.29 0.63 -11.17
N ALA A 79 -21.14 1.83 -11.72
CA ALA A 79 -20.39 2.88 -11.07
C ALA A 79 -21.08 3.29 -9.75
N ARG A 80 -20.27 3.33 -8.68
CA ARG A 80 -20.63 3.88 -7.37
C ARG A 80 -20.01 5.25 -7.20
N ASN A 81 -20.61 6.08 -6.36
CA ASN A 81 -20.10 7.40 -6.03
C ASN A 81 -19.23 7.33 -4.79
N PHE A 82 -17.97 7.72 -4.93
CA PHE A 82 -17.01 7.78 -3.84
C PHE A 82 -16.69 9.23 -3.50
N ARG A 83 -16.41 9.47 -2.22
CA ARG A 83 -15.92 10.76 -1.72
C ARG A 83 -14.66 10.54 -0.91
N ALA A 84 -13.71 11.45 -1.08
CA ALA A 84 -12.47 11.48 -0.32
C ALA A 84 -12.10 12.91 0.10
N MET A 85 -11.44 13.07 1.24
CA MET A 85 -10.64 14.26 1.52
C MET A 85 -9.21 14.00 1.09
N ILE A 86 -8.69 14.78 0.14
CA ILE A 86 -7.32 14.63 -0.36
C ILE A 86 -6.55 15.91 -0.06
N ALA A 87 -5.42 15.78 0.62
CA ALA A 87 -4.45 16.84 0.80
C ALA A 87 -3.33 16.68 -0.23
N VAL A 88 -2.99 17.75 -0.94
CA VAL A 88 -1.82 17.83 -1.82
C VAL A 88 -0.98 19.02 -1.39
N ALA A 89 0.27 18.79 -1.00
CA ALA A 89 1.21 19.82 -0.54
C ALA A 89 0.59 20.77 0.52
N GLY A 90 -0.18 20.21 1.46
CA GLY A 90 -0.82 20.96 2.55
C GLY A 90 -2.19 21.56 2.24
N ARG A 91 -2.64 21.58 0.97
CA ARG A 91 -3.99 22.03 0.61
C ARG A 91 -4.96 20.87 0.62
N ILE A 92 -5.93 20.91 1.53
CA ILE A 92 -6.97 19.89 1.68
C ILE A 92 -8.19 20.28 0.85
N SER A 93 -8.71 19.34 0.06
CA SER A 93 -9.95 19.51 -0.70
C SER A 93 -10.76 18.23 -0.70
N THR A 94 -12.08 18.37 -0.87
CA THR A 94 -12.96 17.23 -1.10
C THR A 94 -12.89 16.81 -2.57
N SER A 95 -12.89 15.51 -2.81
CA SER A 95 -12.90 14.87 -4.13
C SER A 95 -14.09 13.94 -4.23
N THR A 96 -14.68 13.83 -5.41
CA THR A 96 -15.73 12.85 -5.70
C THR A 96 -15.48 12.21 -7.04
N ALA A 97 -15.72 10.92 -7.16
CA ALA A 97 -15.64 10.21 -8.44
C ALA A 97 -16.68 9.10 -8.51
N ALA A 98 -17.26 8.92 -9.70
CA ALA A 98 -18.07 7.75 -10.02
C ALA A 98 -17.17 6.68 -10.65
N ALA A 99 -17.06 5.50 -10.04
CA ALA A 99 -16.21 4.44 -10.55
C ALA A 99 -16.71 3.04 -10.19
N GLY A 100 -16.18 2.01 -10.88
CA GLY A 100 -16.52 0.61 -10.60
C GLY A 100 -15.92 0.06 -9.29
N GLY A 101 -15.08 0.82 -8.60
CA GLY A 101 -14.51 0.42 -7.32
C GLY A 101 -13.54 1.45 -6.73
N PRO A 102 -13.06 1.22 -5.49
CA PRO A 102 -12.28 2.21 -4.74
C PRO A 102 -10.96 2.65 -5.40
N ILE A 103 -10.23 1.71 -6.01
CA ILE A 103 -8.97 2.01 -6.69
C ILE A 103 -9.21 2.91 -7.90
N ALA A 104 -10.17 2.56 -8.76
CA ALA A 104 -10.52 3.36 -9.93
C ALA A 104 -11.02 4.76 -9.52
N ALA A 105 -11.81 4.86 -8.45
CA ALA A 105 -12.25 6.15 -7.92
C ALA A 105 -11.09 7.01 -7.42
N LEU A 106 -10.19 6.44 -6.60
CA LEU A 106 -9.06 7.20 -6.09
C LEU A 106 -8.09 7.60 -7.21
N THR A 107 -7.82 6.73 -8.18
CA THR A 107 -7.03 7.07 -9.37
C THR A 107 -7.65 8.24 -10.13
N ALA A 108 -8.96 8.24 -10.36
CA ALA A 108 -9.64 9.36 -11.02
C ALA A 108 -9.53 10.67 -10.21
N MET A 109 -9.75 10.61 -8.90
CA MET A 109 -9.62 11.78 -8.02
C MET A 109 -8.21 12.37 -7.97
N LEU A 110 -7.18 11.53 -8.09
CA LEU A 110 -5.77 11.94 -8.19
C LEU A 110 -5.47 12.53 -9.57
N HIS A 111 -5.95 11.89 -10.63
CA HIS A 111 -5.79 12.39 -12.00
C HIS A 111 -6.40 13.80 -12.17
N ASP A 112 -7.59 14.04 -11.63
CA ASP A 112 -8.23 15.38 -11.63
C ASP A 112 -7.40 16.45 -10.90
N ARG A 113 -6.41 16.04 -10.10
CA ARG A 113 -5.45 16.91 -9.40
C ARG A 113 -4.10 17.00 -10.09
N GLY A 114 -3.98 16.47 -11.31
CA GLY A 114 -2.73 16.43 -12.07
C GLY A 114 -1.74 15.38 -11.56
N ILE A 115 -2.20 14.37 -10.80
CA ILE A 115 -1.36 13.29 -10.28
C ILE A 115 -1.75 12.00 -11.00
N THR A 116 -0.94 11.60 -11.97
CA THR A 116 -1.13 10.39 -12.77
C THR A 116 -0.59 9.16 -12.04
N VAL A 117 -1.44 8.14 -11.89
CA VAL A 117 -1.05 6.81 -11.37
C VAL A 117 -1.80 5.74 -12.14
N GLU A 118 -1.15 5.15 -13.13
CA GLU A 118 -1.63 3.99 -13.87
C GLU A 118 -1.28 2.71 -13.11
N THR A 119 -2.28 1.87 -12.78
CA THR A 119 -2.02 0.61 -12.07
C THR A 119 -1.59 -0.48 -13.05
N LEU A 120 -0.32 -0.88 -13.00
CA LEU A 120 0.25 -1.95 -13.83
C LEU A 120 0.04 -3.33 -13.21
N LYS A 121 0.18 -3.44 -11.89
CA LYS A 121 -0.02 -4.69 -11.13
C LYS A 121 -0.71 -4.41 -9.81
N PHE A 122 -1.65 -5.28 -9.45
CA PHE A 122 -2.37 -5.23 -8.19
C PHE A 122 -2.37 -6.63 -7.57
N HIS A 123 -1.91 -6.73 -6.32
CA HIS A 123 -1.94 -7.98 -5.56
C HIS A 123 -2.45 -7.70 -4.15
N GLN A 124 -3.39 -8.52 -3.67
CA GLN A 124 -3.91 -8.40 -2.32
C GLN A 124 -3.80 -9.74 -1.60
N MET A 125 -3.19 -9.71 -0.41
CA MET A 125 -2.98 -10.87 0.45
C MET A 125 -3.76 -10.68 1.73
N HIS A 126 -4.41 -11.74 2.19
CA HIS A 126 -5.28 -11.73 3.35
C HIS A 126 -4.74 -12.68 4.42
N SER A 127 -4.75 -12.23 5.66
CA SER A 127 -4.44 -13.03 6.84
C SER A 127 -5.38 -12.61 7.98
N ASP A 128 -5.43 -13.38 9.06
CA ASP A 128 -6.19 -13.03 10.26
C ASP A 128 -5.74 -11.69 10.88
N GLY A 129 -4.48 -11.30 10.65
CA GLY A 129 -3.90 -10.05 11.14
C GLY A 129 -4.28 -8.81 10.30
N GLY A 130 -4.84 -9.02 9.09
CA GLY A 130 -5.23 -7.96 8.17
C GLY A 130 -4.84 -8.24 6.73
N THR A 131 -4.99 -7.20 5.91
CA THR A 131 -4.81 -7.23 4.46
C THR A 131 -3.58 -6.43 4.05
N ALA A 132 -2.68 -7.06 3.31
CA ALA A 132 -1.57 -6.42 2.62
C ALA A 132 -1.93 -6.23 1.14
N THR A 133 -1.88 -5.00 0.65
CA THR A 133 -2.10 -4.71 -0.77
C THR A 133 -0.81 -4.17 -1.38
N PHE A 134 -0.45 -4.67 -2.55
CA PHE A 134 0.70 -4.23 -3.33
C PHE A 134 0.23 -3.67 -4.66
N VAL A 135 0.73 -2.49 -5.01
CA VAL A 135 0.46 -1.81 -6.27
C VAL A 135 1.79 -1.54 -6.95
N CYS A 136 1.91 -1.93 -8.22
CA CYS A 136 2.92 -1.38 -9.12
C CYS A 136 2.22 -0.35 -9.99
N GLY A 137 2.58 0.92 -9.81
CA GLY A 137 1.99 2.02 -10.57
C GLY A 137 3.02 2.78 -11.40
N SER A 138 2.56 3.53 -12.40
CA SER A 138 3.38 4.36 -13.28
C SER A 138 2.74 5.73 -13.50
N ASP A 139 3.57 6.75 -13.71
CA ASP A 139 3.17 8.08 -14.17
C ASP A 139 3.37 8.27 -15.69
N GLY A 140 3.72 7.19 -16.40
CA GLY A 140 4.10 7.18 -17.81
C GLY A 140 5.60 7.35 -18.08
N ILE A 141 6.41 7.67 -17.05
CA ILE A 141 7.86 7.83 -17.13
C ILE A 141 8.57 6.78 -16.27
N ALA A 142 8.20 6.73 -14.98
CA ALA A 142 8.74 5.80 -14.00
C ALA A 142 7.69 4.76 -13.59
N SER A 143 8.13 3.70 -12.92
CA SER A 143 7.24 2.70 -12.33
C SER A 143 7.69 2.36 -10.93
N GLU A 144 6.76 2.40 -9.98
CA GLU A 144 7.04 2.25 -8.56
C GLU A 144 6.15 1.19 -7.91
N TRP A 145 6.77 0.34 -7.11
CA TRP A 145 6.05 -0.55 -6.22
C TRP A 145 5.73 0.16 -4.91
N ALA A 146 4.54 -0.11 -4.39
CA ALA A 146 4.08 0.35 -3.10
C ALA A 146 3.25 -0.72 -2.40
N MET A 147 3.17 -0.60 -1.09
CA MET A 147 2.43 -1.46 -0.20
C MET A 147 1.50 -0.62 0.68
N GLY A 148 0.32 -1.17 0.97
CA GLY A 148 -0.56 -0.72 2.02
C GLY A 148 -0.89 -1.87 2.96
N TRP A 149 -1.15 -1.52 4.22
CA TRP A 149 -1.62 -2.44 5.24
C TRP A 149 -2.84 -1.87 5.95
N SER A 150 -3.87 -2.68 6.13
CA SER A 150 -5.04 -2.38 6.97
C SER A 150 -5.80 -3.66 7.27
N ARG A 151 -6.59 -3.67 8.35
CA ARG A 151 -7.57 -4.75 8.57
C ARG A 151 -8.67 -4.75 7.50
N ASP A 152 -9.07 -3.56 7.05
CA ASP A 152 -10.03 -3.38 5.97
C ASP A 152 -9.31 -3.47 4.60
N PRO A 153 -9.72 -4.38 3.68
CA PRO A 153 -9.10 -4.54 2.38
C PRO A 153 -9.13 -3.28 1.51
N THR A 154 -10.20 -2.48 1.59
CA THR A 154 -10.32 -1.23 0.84
C THR A 154 -9.30 -0.21 1.35
N GLN A 155 -9.20 -0.01 2.66
CA GLN A 155 -8.22 0.88 3.28
C GLN A 155 -6.78 0.43 2.99
N SER A 156 -6.52 -0.88 2.96
CA SER A 156 -5.22 -1.43 2.56
C SER A 156 -4.88 -1.02 1.13
N ALA A 157 -5.82 -1.16 0.21
CA ALA A 157 -5.66 -0.82 -1.20
C ALA A 157 -5.48 0.69 -1.44
N LEU A 158 -6.28 1.52 -0.77
CA LEU A 158 -6.17 2.99 -0.84
C LEU A 158 -4.81 3.47 -0.31
N ARG A 159 -4.33 2.90 0.81
CA ARG A 159 -2.99 3.19 1.35
C ARG A 159 -1.89 2.82 0.36
N ALA A 160 -1.99 1.66 -0.28
CA ALA A 160 -1.01 1.24 -1.29
C ALA A 160 -0.96 2.23 -2.46
N LEU A 161 -2.11 2.71 -2.92
CA LEU A 161 -2.19 3.65 -4.04
C LEU A 161 -1.64 5.05 -3.65
N ILE A 162 -1.92 5.54 -2.44
CA ILE A 162 -1.35 6.80 -1.96
C ILE A 162 0.17 6.70 -1.80
N THR A 163 0.67 5.60 -1.24
CA THR A 163 2.12 5.35 -1.17
C THR A 163 2.73 5.31 -2.57
N CYS A 164 2.06 4.67 -3.54
CA CYS A 164 2.51 4.62 -4.93
C CYS A 164 2.60 6.03 -5.55
N ALA A 165 1.54 6.84 -5.39
CA ALA A 165 1.53 8.22 -5.85
C ALA A 165 2.68 9.04 -5.25
N ASN A 166 2.90 8.95 -3.94
CA ASN A 166 3.97 9.68 -3.28
C ASN A 166 5.37 9.23 -3.73
N ARG A 167 5.56 7.94 -4.01
CA ARG A 167 6.82 7.40 -4.54
C ARG A 167 7.09 7.91 -5.96
N LEU A 168 6.09 7.93 -6.83
CA LEU A 168 6.23 8.48 -8.20
C LEU A 168 6.51 9.99 -8.21
N LEU A 169 6.01 10.73 -7.22
CA LEU A 169 6.27 12.17 -7.08
C LEU A 169 7.64 12.50 -6.45
N THR A 170 8.39 11.50 -5.99
CA THR A 170 9.72 11.70 -5.42
C THR A 170 10.77 11.45 -6.53
N PRO A 171 11.58 12.46 -6.90
CA PRO A 171 12.61 12.33 -7.94
C PRO A 171 13.71 11.32 -7.62
#